data_AF-A0A8J6R2I3-F1
#
_entry.id   AF-A0A8J6R2I3-F1
#
_cell.length_a   1.000
_cell.length_b   1.000
_cell.length_c   1.000
_cell.angle_alpha   90.00
_cell.angle_beta   90.00
_cell.angle_gamma   90.00
#
_symmetry.space_group_name_H-M   'P 1'
#
loop_
_entity.id
_entity.type
_entity.pdbx_description
1 polymer ?
#
loop_
_entity_poly.entity_id
_entity_poly.type
_entity_poly.pdbx_seq_one_letter_code
_entity_poly.pdbx_strand_id
1 'polypeptide(L)'
;MSHKDNNEQKNKAHLTLGSASGIGGVGILQILSLFPLTAPIGAAGTVILSAWQSEQQKKFISEVEQKIEALEQKTIKQSLLDSDEFKEIVARIWDNALKTASDLKRKALASVLVNSATQSQNSLAEKSSLLRTLLEISDREILVFTVIQSALEKSVSSCHEKDIELALNLSSQEVHNTCEDLEQLRLIALAEPNTWTITQRGLRLIVWWSGLDKQEILTAVQERVESELGTKLQEVKQETMIAMYDTLRKMMHLGR
;
A
#
# COMPACT_ATOMS: atom_id res chain seq x y z
N MET A 1 -48.00 -4.67 46.88
CA MET A 1 -47.24 -5.87 47.31
C MET A 1 -46.90 -6.65 46.06
N SER A 2 -45.73 -6.44 45.47
CA SER A 2 -44.42 -6.98 45.86
C SER A 2 -44.14 -8.31 45.14
N HIS A 3 -43.23 -8.21 44.15
CA HIS A 3 -42.21 -9.19 43.74
C HIS A 3 -42.61 -10.63 43.37
N LYS A 4 -42.30 -11.07 42.15
CA LYS A 4 -40.94 -11.53 41.78
C LYS A 4 -40.81 -11.92 40.30
N ASP A 5 -39.75 -11.37 39.71
CA ASP A 5 -39.12 -11.73 38.44
C ASP A 5 -38.50 -13.13 38.44
N ASN A 6 -38.36 -13.70 37.24
CA ASN A 6 -37.10 -14.24 36.69
C ASN A 6 -37.38 -14.97 35.36
N ASN A 7 -36.53 -15.00 34.33
CA ASN A 7 -35.38 -14.21 33.91
C ASN A 7 -34.98 -14.90 32.57
N GLU A 8 -35.49 -14.43 31.43
CA GLU A 8 -34.97 -14.85 30.11
C GLU A 8 -34.27 -13.65 29.45
N GLN A 9 -33.07 -13.34 29.95
CA GLN A 9 -32.13 -12.51 29.21
C GLN A 9 -31.56 -13.30 28.03
N LYS A 10 -32.24 -13.20 26.89
CA LYS A 10 -31.62 -13.44 25.58
C LYS A 10 -30.53 -12.40 25.37
N ASN A 11 -29.27 -12.83 25.46
CA ASN A 11 -28.12 -12.13 24.92
C ASN A 11 -28.29 -12.00 23.39
N LYS A 12 -29.01 -10.96 22.96
CA LYS A 12 -28.85 -10.39 21.63
C LYS A 12 -27.68 -9.42 21.72
N ALA A 13 -26.53 -9.82 21.18
CA ALA A 13 -25.42 -8.90 20.93
C ALA A 13 -25.88 -7.90 19.86
N HIS A 14 -26.53 -6.83 20.31
CA HIS A 14 -26.85 -5.67 19.51
C HIS A 14 -25.58 -4.81 19.44
N LEU A 15 -24.77 -5.00 18.40
CA LEU A 15 -23.74 -4.02 18.07
C LEU A 15 -24.46 -2.77 17.57
N THR A 16 -24.61 -1.80 18.45
CA THR A 16 -25.04 -0.44 18.11
C THR A 16 -23.93 0.21 17.29
N LEU A 17 -24.04 0.13 15.97
CA LEU A 17 -23.37 1.05 15.06
C LEU A 17 -23.96 2.45 15.31
N GLY A 18 -23.11 3.37 15.75
CA GLY A 18 -23.48 4.76 15.99
C GLY A 18 -24.08 5.39 14.73
N SER A 19 -25.23 6.03 14.91
CA SER A 19 -25.93 6.78 13.87
C SER A 19 -25.12 8.03 13.48
N ALA A 20 -24.33 7.94 12.41
CA ALA A 20 -23.78 9.11 11.73
C ALA A 20 -24.72 9.51 10.59
N SER A 21 -25.67 10.38 10.91
CA SER A 21 -26.53 11.06 9.94
C SER A 21 -25.73 12.13 9.18
N GLY A 22 -25.52 11.92 7.88
CA GLY A 22 -24.99 12.97 6.99
C GLY A 22 -24.28 12.44 5.75
N ILE A 23 -25.03 11.88 4.79
CA ILE A 23 -24.73 11.69 3.35
C ILE A 23 -23.43 10.94 2.93
N GLY A 24 -22.38 10.85 3.76
CA GLY A 24 -21.20 9.98 3.56
C GLY A 24 -21.35 8.56 4.11
N GLY A 25 -22.39 8.30 4.93
CA GLY A 25 -22.59 7.01 5.61
C GLY A 25 -23.06 5.84 4.73
N VAL A 26 -23.59 6.11 3.52
CA VAL A 26 -24.15 5.06 2.65
C VAL A 26 -23.05 4.13 2.13
N GLY A 27 -21.88 4.68 1.82
CA GLY A 27 -20.75 3.90 1.31
C GLY A 27 -20.08 3.00 2.35
N ILE A 28 -19.99 3.48 3.59
CA ILE A 28 -19.37 2.77 4.72
C ILE A 28 -20.17 1.49 5.03
N LEU A 29 -21.49 1.65 5.16
CA LEU A 29 -22.41 0.54 5.43
C LEU A 29 -22.43 -0.50 4.29
N GLN A 30 -22.20 -0.07 3.05
CA GLN A 30 -22.22 -0.97 1.88
C GLN A 30 -20.96 -1.82 1.74
N ILE A 31 -19.76 -1.28 1.94
CA ILE A 31 -18.54 -2.11 1.92
C ILE A 31 -18.59 -3.10 3.08
N LEU A 32 -19.02 -2.64 4.26
CA LEU A 32 -19.15 -3.50 5.44
C LEU A 32 -20.26 -4.57 5.28
N SER A 33 -21.33 -4.29 4.54
CA SER A 33 -22.42 -5.25 4.30
C SER A 33 -22.05 -6.38 3.33
N LEU A 34 -20.97 -6.23 2.56
CA LEU A 34 -20.44 -7.30 1.72
C LEU A 34 -19.74 -8.40 2.52
N PHE A 35 -19.48 -8.18 3.81
CA PHE A 35 -18.84 -9.18 4.65
C PHE A 35 -19.84 -10.17 5.25
N PRO A 36 -19.57 -11.47 5.16
CA PRO A 36 -20.35 -12.45 5.90
C PRO A 36 -20.11 -12.24 7.40
N LEU A 37 -21.14 -11.83 8.13
CA LEU A 37 -21.17 -11.85 9.59
C LEU A 37 -21.15 -13.32 10.05
N THR A 38 -19.96 -13.88 10.21
CA THR A 38 -19.80 -15.27 10.66
C THR A 38 -20.27 -15.41 12.10
N ALA A 39 -21.39 -16.11 12.30
CA ALA A 39 -21.82 -16.58 13.61
C ALA A 39 -20.78 -17.58 14.17
N PRO A 40 -20.49 -17.57 15.49
CA PRO A 40 -19.48 -18.45 16.06
C PRO A 40 -19.88 -19.92 15.91
N ILE A 41 -19.08 -20.67 15.15
CA ILE A 41 -19.25 -22.11 14.94
C ILE A 41 -18.81 -22.84 16.22
N GLY A 42 -19.76 -23.45 16.92
CA GLY A 42 -19.55 -24.14 18.19
C GLY A 42 -18.83 -25.48 18.05
N ALA A 43 -17.73 -25.64 18.78
CA ALA A 43 -17.28 -26.84 19.52
C ALA A 43 -15.95 -26.49 20.24
N ALA A 44 -15.58 -27.17 21.32
CA ALA A 44 -14.58 -26.68 22.29
C ALA A 44 -13.14 -26.49 21.75
N GLY A 45 -12.74 -27.16 20.66
CA GLY A 45 -11.48 -26.86 19.93
C GLY A 45 -11.60 -25.71 18.93
N THR A 46 -12.83 -25.44 18.49
CA THR A 46 -13.26 -24.36 17.62
C THR A 46 -13.36 -23.03 18.36
N VAL A 47 -13.45 -23.02 19.70
CA VAL A 47 -13.59 -21.79 20.49
C VAL A 47 -12.34 -20.91 20.37
N ILE A 48 -11.12 -21.46 20.45
CA ILE A 48 -9.87 -20.69 20.34
C ILE A 48 -9.68 -20.16 18.91
N LEU A 49 -9.90 -20.99 17.90
CA LEU A 49 -9.87 -20.59 16.49
C LEU A 49 -10.94 -19.52 16.20
N SER A 50 -12.14 -19.67 16.76
CA SER A 50 -13.22 -18.69 16.60
C SER A 50 -12.95 -17.38 17.35
N ALA A 51 -12.29 -17.42 18.51
CA ALA A 51 -11.91 -16.24 19.28
C ALA A 51 -10.79 -15.46 18.57
N TRP A 52 -9.76 -16.17 18.10
CA TRP A 52 -8.69 -15.57 17.31
C TRP A 52 -9.20 -14.99 15.99
N GLN A 53 -10.03 -15.73 15.24
CA GLN A 53 -10.67 -15.22 14.02
C GLN A 53 -11.56 -14.02 14.31
N SER A 54 -12.33 -14.03 15.41
CA SER A 54 -13.14 -12.89 15.82
C SER A 54 -12.28 -11.67 16.18
N GLU A 55 -11.12 -11.88 16.81
CA GLU A 55 -10.16 -10.81 17.07
C GLU A 55 -9.59 -10.23 15.77
N GLN A 56 -9.16 -11.09 14.83
CA GLN A 56 -8.67 -10.64 13.53
C GLN A 56 -9.74 -9.91 12.72
N GLN A 57 -10.98 -10.39 12.79
CA GLN A 57 -12.14 -9.75 12.18
C GLN A 57 -12.34 -8.35 12.73
N LYS A 58 -12.34 -8.19 14.05
CA LYS A 58 -12.49 -6.88 14.70
C LYS A 58 -11.35 -5.93 14.31
N LYS A 59 -10.11 -6.41 14.30
CA LYS A 59 -8.96 -5.61 13.86
C LYS A 59 -9.12 -5.19 12.40
N PHE A 60 -9.49 -6.11 11.52
CA PHE A 60 -9.67 -5.80 10.11
C PHE A 60 -10.81 -4.79 9.87
N ILE A 61 -11.97 -5.00 10.48
CA ILE A 61 -13.11 -4.07 10.39
C ILE A 61 -12.69 -2.68 10.87
N SER A 62 -12.02 -2.59 12.02
CA SER A 62 -11.53 -1.31 12.56
C SER A 62 -10.57 -0.60 11.59
N GLU A 63 -9.67 -1.33 10.92
CA GLU A 63 -8.76 -0.75 9.92
C GLU A 63 -9.54 -0.26 8.68
N VAL A 64 -10.53 -1.03 8.23
CA VAL A 64 -11.40 -0.64 7.11
C VAL A 64 -12.23 0.60 7.47
N GLU A 65 -12.83 0.65 8.65
CA GLU A 65 -13.59 1.81 9.15
C GLU A 65 -12.72 3.07 9.17
N GLN A 66 -11.52 2.99 9.77
CA GLN A 66 -10.58 4.12 9.80
C GLN A 66 -10.18 4.59 8.40
N LYS A 67 -9.94 3.66 7.47
CA LYS A 67 -9.60 4.01 6.08
C LYS A 67 -10.76 4.65 5.34
N ILE A 68 -11.99 4.23 5.62
CA ILE A 68 -13.19 4.83 5.04
C ILE A 68 -13.47 6.21 5.64
N GLU A 69 -13.27 6.42 6.94
CA GLU A 69 -13.39 7.74 7.57
C GLU A 69 -12.42 8.76 6.96
N ALA A 70 -11.20 8.32 6.63
CA ALA A 70 -10.19 9.16 5.98
C ALA A 70 -10.50 9.51 4.51
N LEU A 71 -11.52 8.90 3.89
CA LEU A 71 -11.84 9.08 2.47
C LEU A 71 -12.75 10.27 2.15
N GLU A 72 -12.79 11.29 3.01
CA GLU A 72 -13.60 12.51 2.84
C GLU A 72 -13.79 12.87 1.34
N GLN A 73 -15.00 12.63 0.83
CA GLN A 73 -15.48 12.96 -0.53
C GLN A 73 -15.20 12.00 -1.71
N LYS A 74 -14.62 10.80 -1.55
CA LYS A 74 -14.51 9.85 -2.70
C LYS A 74 -15.83 9.11 -2.97
N THR A 75 -16.42 9.36 -4.15
CA THR A 75 -17.65 8.67 -4.59
C THR A 75 -17.39 7.19 -4.87
N ILE A 76 -18.03 6.31 -4.10
CA ILE A 76 -18.03 4.87 -4.38
C ILE A 76 -18.85 4.60 -5.65
N LYS A 77 -18.29 3.81 -6.58
CA LYS A 77 -18.99 3.45 -7.81
C LYS A 77 -19.90 2.26 -7.56
N GLN A 78 -21.20 2.50 -7.42
CA GLN A 78 -22.18 1.45 -7.10
C GLN A 78 -22.14 0.26 -8.07
N SER A 79 -22.04 0.52 -9.38
CA SER A 79 -21.97 -0.52 -10.41
C SER A 79 -20.76 -1.45 -10.26
N LEU A 80 -19.70 -1.00 -9.60
CA LEU A 80 -18.53 -1.82 -9.31
C LEU A 80 -18.77 -2.75 -8.12
N LEU A 81 -19.49 -2.29 -7.09
CA LEU A 81 -19.81 -3.10 -5.90
C LEU A 81 -20.66 -4.32 -6.23
N ASP A 82 -21.55 -4.18 -7.21
CA ASP A 82 -22.48 -5.24 -7.59
C ASP A 82 -21.84 -6.30 -8.51
N SER A 83 -20.64 -6.04 -9.04
CA SER A 83 -19.92 -6.98 -9.90
C SER A 83 -19.41 -8.21 -9.14
N ASP A 84 -19.49 -9.37 -9.78
CA ASP A 84 -19.04 -10.64 -9.18
C ASP A 84 -17.52 -10.66 -9.00
N GLU A 85 -16.77 -10.04 -9.92
CA GLU A 85 -15.31 -9.93 -9.83
C GLU A 85 -14.89 -9.06 -8.63
N PHE A 86 -15.64 -7.99 -8.31
CA PHE A 86 -15.37 -7.21 -7.12
C PHE A 86 -15.70 -8.00 -5.85
N LYS A 87 -16.84 -8.70 -5.81
CA LYS A 87 -17.19 -9.57 -4.67
C LYS A 87 -16.16 -10.66 -4.44
N GLU A 88 -15.57 -11.20 -5.51
CA GLU A 88 -14.46 -12.15 -5.40
C GLU A 88 -13.21 -11.52 -4.76
N ILE A 89 -12.85 -10.30 -5.17
CA ILE A 89 -11.75 -9.54 -4.54
C ILE A 89 -12.03 -9.33 -3.05
N VAL A 90 -13.25 -8.89 -2.70
CA VAL A 90 -13.67 -8.69 -1.29
C VAL A 90 -13.54 -9.98 -0.51
N ALA A 91 -14.07 -11.10 -1.03
CA ALA A 91 -14.02 -12.40 -0.37
C ALA A 91 -12.57 -12.88 -0.14
N ARG A 92 -11.70 -12.71 -1.14
CA ARG A 92 -10.27 -13.06 -1.01
C ARG A 92 -9.56 -12.19 0.03
N ILE A 93 -9.80 -10.87 0.00
CA ILE A 93 -9.21 -9.95 0.99
C ILE A 93 -9.67 -10.32 2.40
N TRP A 94 -10.97 -10.54 2.58
CA TRP A 94 -11.56 -10.91 3.86
C TRP A 94 -10.95 -12.21 4.40
N ASP A 95 -10.96 -13.28 3.60
CA ASP A 95 -10.44 -14.59 4.02
C ASP A 95 -8.96 -14.51 4.43
N ASN A 96 -8.15 -13.76 3.68
CA ASN A 96 -6.73 -13.58 4.01
C ASN A 96 -6.51 -12.68 5.23
N ALA A 97 -7.31 -11.62 5.40
CA ALA A 97 -7.23 -10.73 6.55
C ALA A 97 -7.56 -11.45 7.87
N LEU A 98 -8.50 -12.40 7.83
CA LEU A 98 -8.87 -13.23 8.98
C LEU A 98 -7.83 -14.31 9.31
N LYS A 99 -7.01 -14.71 8.33
CA LYS A 99 -6.00 -15.77 8.48
C LYS A 99 -4.59 -15.25 8.72
N THR A 100 -4.34 -13.96 8.52
CA THR A 100 -3.01 -13.38 8.73
C THR A 100 -2.79 -12.95 10.18
N ALA A 101 -1.65 -13.38 10.76
CA ALA A 101 -1.15 -12.85 12.02
C ALA A 101 -0.43 -11.50 11.84
N SER A 102 -0.06 -11.14 10.61
CA SER A 102 0.62 -9.88 10.30
C SER A 102 -0.35 -8.71 10.31
N ASP A 103 -0.09 -7.75 11.20
CA ASP A 103 -0.82 -6.49 11.25
C ASP A 103 -0.51 -5.60 10.03
N LEU A 104 0.73 -5.62 9.52
CA LEU A 104 1.14 -4.86 8.34
C LEU A 104 0.36 -5.31 7.10
N LYS A 105 0.29 -6.63 6.88
CA LYS A 105 -0.48 -7.22 5.79
C LYS A 105 -1.97 -6.96 5.96
N ARG A 106 -2.51 -7.04 7.18
CA ARG A 106 -3.93 -6.72 7.46
C ARG A 106 -4.26 -5.27 7.13
N LYS A 107 -3.38 -4.32 7.50
CA LYS A 107 -3.49 -2.90 7.13
C LYS A 107 -3.43 -2.68 5.63
N ALA A 108 -2.51 -3.36 4.94
CA ALA A 108 -2.41 -3.27 3.49
C ALA A 108 -3.66 -3.80 2.79
N LEU A 109 -4.19 -4.94 3.25
CA LEU A 109 -5.45 -5.54 2.79
C LEU A 109 -6.65 -4.60 2.99
N ALA A 110 -6.73 -3.92 4.12
CA ALA A 110 -7.80 -2.96 4.40
C ALA A 110 -7.72 -1.77 3.43
N SER A 111 -6.52 -1.22 3.23
CA SER A 111 -6.31 -0.13 2.27
C SER A 111 -6.67 -0.51 0.84
N VAL A 112 -6.21 -1.67 0.33
CA VAL A 112 -6.51 -2.07 -1.05
C VAL A 112 -7.98 -2.39 -1.27
N LEU A 113 -8.70 -2.88 -0.25
CA LEU A 113 -10.15 -3.06 -0.33
C LEU A 113 -10.85 -1.73 -0.55
N VAL A 114 -10.55 -0.76 0.31
CA VAL A 114 -11.14 0.56 0.31
C VAL A 114 -10.82 1.31 -0.99
N ASN A 115 -9.57 1.23 -1.44
CA ASN A 115 -9.13 1.80 -2.71
C ASN A 115 -9.72 1.05 -3.92
N SER A 116 -10.04 -0.25 -3.79
CA SER A 116 -10.72 -0.98 -4.87
C SER A 116 -12.13 -0.49 -5.13
N ALA A 117 -12.83 -0.06 -4.08
CA ALA A 117 -14.19 0.48 -4.15
C ALA A 117 -14.24 1.93 -4.68
N THR A 118 -13.15 2.69 -4.50
CA THR A 118 -13.11 4.14 -4.79
C THR A 118 -12.29 4.51 -6.02
N GLN A 119 -11.21 3.79 -6.32
CA GLN A 119 -10.33 4.10 -7.47
C GLN A 119 -10.64 3.20 -8.67
N SER A 120 -10.74 3.82 -9.85
CA SER A 120 -10.90 3.11 -11.14
C SER A 120 -9.62 2.97 -11.96
N GLN A 121 -8.46 3.29 -11.38
CA GLN A 121 -7.19 3.33 -12.11
C GLN A 121 -6.70 1.95 -12.57
N ASN A 122 -7.16 0.88 -11.91
CA ASN A 122 -6.86 -0.51 -12.28
C ASN A 122 -8.13 -1.28 -12.63
N SER A 123 -8.06 -2.13 -13.64
CA SER A 123 -9.14 -3.09 -13.96
C SER A 123 -9.32 -4.12 -12.83
N LEU A 124 -10.48 -4.77 -12.73
CA LEU A 124 -10.72 -5.81 -11.71
C LEU A 124 -9.77 -7.01 -11.87
N ALA A 125 -9.48 -7.41 -13.11
CA ALA A 125 -8.49 -8.46 -13.40
C ALA A 125 -7.08 -8.08 -12.91
N GLU A 126 -6.69 -6.83 -13.13
CA GLU A 126 -5.42 -6.30 -12.65
C GLU A 126 -5.36 -6.22 -11.12
N LYS A 127 -6.42 -5.73 -10.47
CA LYS A 127 -6.56 -5.73 -9.00
C LYS A 127 -6.44 -7.14 -8.44
N SER A 128 -7.02 -8.15 -9.09
CA SER A 128 -6.88 -9.56 -8.68
C SER A 128 -5.43 -10.06 -8.79
N SER A 129 -4.73 -9.72 -9.88
CA SER A 129 -3.30 -10.03 -10.04
C SER A 129 -2.43 -9.32 -8.99
N LEU A 130 -2.69 -8.04 -8.72
CA LEU A 130 -1.95 -7.26 -7.72
C LEU A 130 -2.25 -7.76 -6.29
N LEU A 131 -3.49 -8.18 -6.01
CA LEU A 131 -3.86 -8.79 -4.75
C LEU A 131 -3.04 -10.06 -4.50
N ARG A 132 -2.91 -10.92 -5.51
CA ARG A 132 -2.09 -12.13 -5.39
C ARG A 132 -0.66 -11.79 -4.97
N THR A 133 -0.04 -10.81 -5.63
CA THR A 133 1.30 -10.35 -5.24
C THR A 133 1.31 -9.83 -3.82
N LEU A 134 0.36 -8.97 -3.42
CA LEU A 134 0.28 -8.48 -2.03
C LEU A 134 0.19 -9.59 -0.99
N LEU A 135 -0.51 -10.69 -1.31
CA LEU A 135 -0.62 -11.84 -0.43
C LEU A 135 0.69 -12.63 -0.31
N GLU A 136 1.48 -12.67 -1.38
CA GLU A 136 2.80 -13.32 -1.44
C GLU A 136 3.88 -12.50 -0.71
N ILE A 137 3.75 -11.17 -0.62
CA ILE A 137 4.74 -10.29 0.00
C ILE A 137 4.87 -10.53 1.52
N SER A 138 6.10 -10.60 2.06
CA SER A 138 6.36 -10.69 3.51
C SER A 138 6.31 -9.34 4.25
N ASP A 139 6.24 -9.34 5.59
CA ASP A 139 6.22 -8.09 6.38
C ASP A 139 7.48 -7.25 6.17
N ARG A 140 8.63 -7.91 6.00
CA ARG A 140 9.90 -7.25 5.75
C ARG A 140 9.91 -6.59 4.37
N GLU A 141 9.41 -7.29 3.36
CA GLU A 141 9.23 -6.74 2.02
C GLU A 141 8.23 -5.57 2.01
N ILE A 142 7.14 -5.65 2.78
CA ILE A 142 6.19 -4.52 2.96
C ILE A 142 6.93 -3.30 3.51
N LEU A 143 7.79 -3.46 4.52
CA LEU A 143 8.57 -2.36 5.11
C LEU A 143 9.54 -1.74 4.10
N VAL A 144 10.33 -2.56 3.40
CA VAL A 144 11.25 -2.08 2.35
C VAL A 144 10.49 -1.35 1.25
N PHE A 145 9.37 -1.92 0.80
CA PHE A 145 8.55 -1.33 -0.23
C PHE A 145 7.91 0.00 0.21
N THR A 146 7.61 0.15 1.51
CA THR A 146 7.14 1.41 2.11
C THR A 146 8.24 2.48 2.14
N VAL A 147 9.50 2.12 2.38
CA VAL A 147 10.63 3.06 2.29
C VAL A 147 10.79 3.57 0.86
N ILE A 148 10.74 2.66 -0.12
CA ILE A 148 10.81 3.01 -1.54
C ILE A 148 9.62 3.89 -1.94
N GLN A 149 8.42 3.62 -1.43
CA GLN A 149 7.26 4.49 -1.59
C GLN A 149 7.53 5.90 -1.04
N SER A 150 8.03 6.00 0.19
CA SER A 150 8.32 7.29 0.83
C SER A 150 9.39 8.09 0.07
N ALA A 151 10.35 7.41 -0.58
CA ALA A 151 11.30 8.04 -1.47
C ALA A 151 10.59 8.61 -2.72
N LEU A 152 9.68 7.82 -3.32
CA LEU A 152 8.90 8.22 -4.49
C LEU A 152 7.99 9.42 -4.22
N GLU A 153 7.33 9.46 -3.06
CA GLU A 153 6.51 10.61 -2.62
C GLU A 153 7.34 11.89 -2.45
N LYS A 154 8.64 11.76 -2.18
CA LYS A 154 9.61 12.86 -2.15
C LYS A 154 10.23 13.13 -3.53
N SER A 155 9.64 12.58 -4.58
CA SER A 155 10.10 12.66 -5.97
C SER A 155 11.48 12.03 -6.22
N VAL A 156 11.93 11.11 -5.36
CA VAL A 156 13.18 10.37 -5.56
C VAL A 156 12.85 9.09 -6.33
N SER A 157 13.42 8.92 -7.52
CA SER A 157 13.09 7.84 -8.47
C SER A 157 13.78 6.50 -8.18
N SER A 158 14.79 6.49 -7.31
CA SER A 158 15.54 5.29 -6.91
C SER A 158 16.04 5.40 -5.47
N CYS A 159 16.21 4.27 -4.80
CA CYS A 159 16.65 4.20 -3.41
C CYS A 159 17.90 3.33 -3.29
N HIS A 160 18.94 3.83 -2.63
CA HIS A 160 20.15 3.06 -2.38
C HIS A 160 19.96 2.16 -1.15
N GLU A 161 20.55 0.96 -1.14
CA GLU A 161 20.38 -0.01 -0.03
C GLU A 161 20.70 0.58 1.33
N LYS A 162 21.79 1.35 1.44
CA LYS A 162 22.14 2.11 2.65
C LYS A 162 21.02 3.02 3.19
N ASP A 163 20.21 3.63 2.32
CA ASP A 163 19.10 4.46 2.78
C ASP A 163 18.01 3.60 3.42
N ILE A 164 17.79 2.39 2.87
CA ILE A 164 16.85 1.39 3.39
C ILE A 164 17.36 0.79 4.70
N GLU A 165 18.65 0.46 4.78
CA GLU A 165 19.34 0.00 5.99
C GLU A 165 19.15 1.00 7.13
N LEU A 166 19.43 2.29 6.87
CA LEU A 166 19.28 3.36 7.87
C LEU A 166 17.82 3.57 8.28
N ALA A 167 16.88 3.47 7.33
CA ALA A 167 15.46 3.66 7.61
C ALA A 167 14.86 2.52 8.45
N LEU A 168 15.29 1.28 8.24
CA LEU A 168 14.69 0.09 8.85
C LEU A 168 15.57 -0.57 9.92
N ASN A 169 16.80 -0.09 10.11
CA ASN A 169 17.80 -0.68 10.99
C ASN A 169 18.03 -2.18 10.69
N LEU A 170 18.13 -2.51 9.41
CA LEU A 170 18.40 -3.86 8.90
C LEU A 170 19.87 -3.98 8.48
N SER A 171 20.40 -5.20 8.48
CA SER A 171 21.73 -5.44 7.92
C SER A 171 21.73 -5.34 6.39
N SER A 172 22.89 -5.01 5.80
CA SER A 172 23.03 -4.93 4.33
C SER A 172 22.58 -6.20 3.62
N GLN A 173 22.92 -7.38 4.17
CA GLN A 173 22.51 -8.64 3.59
C GLN A 173 20.99 -8.85 3.64
N GLU A 174 20.34 -8.44 4.73
CA GLU A 174 18.88 -8.55 4.83
C GLU A 174 18.17 -7.60 3.86
N VAL A 175 18.67 -6.37 3.72
CA VAL A 175 18.13 -5.40 2.75
C VAL A 175 18.30 -5.94 1.33
N HIS A 176 19.50 -6.40 0.98
CA HIS A 176 19.80 -6.93 -0.35
C HIS A 176 18.89 -8.11 -0.70
N ASN A 177 18.81 -9.13 0.16
CA ASN A 177 17.94 -10.29 -0.05
C ASN A 177 16.47 -9.89 -0.20
N THR A 178 16.00 -8.96 0.65
CA THR A 178 14.60 -8.47 0.57
C THR A 178 14.35 -7.73 -0.75
N CYS A 179 15.33 -6.99 -1.25
CA CYS A 179 15.22 -6.30 -2.54
C CYS A 179 15.22 -7.30 -3.71
N GLU A 180 16.06 -8.35 -3.66
CA GLU A 180 16.01 -9.44 -4.64
C GLU A 180 14.65 -10.15 -4.65
N ASP A 181 14.06 -10.42 -3.48
CA ASP A 181 12.73 -11.02 -3.37
C ASP A 181 11.65 -10.10 -4.00
N LEU A 182 11.71 -8.80 -3.74
CA LEU A 182 10.83 -7.81 -4.37
C LEU A 182 11.04 -7.68 -5.89
N GLU A 183 12.27 -7.88 -6.37
CA GLU A 183 12.60 -7.91 -7.79
C GLU A 183 12.03 -9.15 -8.48
N GLN A 184 12.05 -10.32 -7.83
CA GLN A 184 11.41 -11.54 -8.34
C GLN A 184 9.90 -11.37 -8.50
N LEU A 185 9.25 -10.62 -7.59
CA LEU A 185 7.85 -10.20 -7.69
C LEU A 185 7.62 -9.09 -8.73
N ARG A 186 8.70 -8.61 -9.37
CA ARG A 186 8.74 -7.52 -10.36
C ARG A 186 8.18 -6.22 -9.81
N LEU A 187 8.33 -5.96 -8.52
CA LEU A 187 7.87 -4.73 -7.87
C LEU A 187 8.93 -3.63 -7.94
N ILE A 188 10.19 -4.04 -7.85
CA ILE A 188 11.36 -3.18 -8.02
C ILE A 188 12.31 -3.80 -9.05
N ALA A 189 13.32 -3.05 -9.46
CA ALA A 189 14.38 -3.50 -10.35
C ALA A 189 15.69 -2.80 -9.97
N LEU A 190 16.82 -3.48 -10.21
CA LEU A 190 18.12 -2.88 -10.04
C LEU A 190 18.37 -1.81 -11.13
N ALA A 191 18.61 -0.57 -10.72
CA ALA A 191 18.95 0.54 -11.63
C ALA A 191 20.46 0.71 -11.78
N GLU A 192 21.18 0.66 -10.65
CA GLU A 192 22.63 0.72 -10.52
C GLU A 192 23.05 -0.22 -9.38
N PRO A 193 24.34 -0.56 -9.21
CA PRO A 193 24.78 -1.40 -8.09
C PRO A 193 24.24 -0.88 -6.75
N ASN A 194 23.54 -1.73 -6.01
CA ASN A 194 22.88 -1.44 -4.73
C ASN A 194 21.85 -0.30 -4.77
N THR A 195 21.33 0.04 -5.95
CA THR A 195 20.33 1.09 -6.15
C THR A 195 19.12 0.53 -6.86
N TRP A 196 17.96 0.62 -6.20
CA TRP A 196 16.72 -0.01 -6.63
C TRP A 196 15.71 1.04 -7.08
N THR A 197 15.01 0.78 -8.18
CA THR A 197 13.93 1.64 -8.67
C THR A 197 12.62 0.86 -8.74
N ILE A 198 11.50 1.56 -8.66
CA ILE A 198 10.18 0.94 -8.74
C ILE A 198 9.81 0.59 -10.18
N THR A 199 9.26 -0.61 -10.40
CA THR A 199 8.76 -0.96 -11.74
C THR A 199 7.37 -0.36 -11.98
N GLN A 200 6.87 -0.47 -13.21
CA GLN A 200 5.48 -0.14 -13.51
C GLN A 200 4.46 -0.99 -12.73
N ARG A 201 4.79 -2.26 -12.41
CA ARG A 201 3.92 -3.12 -11.59
C ARG A 201 3.96 -2.68 -10.14
N GLY A 202 5.15 -2.39 -9.61
CA GLY A 202 5.31 -1.84 -8.26
C GLY A 202 4.56 -0.53 -8.09
N LEU A 203 4.68 0.40 -9.05
CA LEU A 203 3.98 1.67 -9.01
C LEU A 203 2.46 1.50 -8.96
N ARG A 204 1.91 0.57 -9.77
CA ARG A 204 0.47 0.27 -9.73
C ARG A 204 0.03 -0.34 -8.41
N LEU A 205 0.87 -1.19 -7.79
CA LEU A 205 0.60 -1.74 -6.46
C LEU A 205 0.61 -0.63 -5.41
N ILE A 206 1.62 0.26 -5.42
CA ILE A 206 1.70 1.40 -4.50
C ILE A 206 0.48 2.27 -4.66
N VAL A 207 0.20 2.79 -5.86
CA VAL A 207 -0.95 3.68 -6.11
C VAL A 207 -2.25 3.07 -5.58
N TRP A 208 -2.45 1.77 -5.82
CA TRP A 208 -3.64 1.06 -5.35
C TRP A 208 -3.64 0.81 -3.85
N TRP A 209 -2.50 0.54 -3.23
CA TRP A 209 -2.38 0.32 -1.79
C TRP A 209 -2.44 1.63 -1.01
N SER A 210 -1.68 2.64 -1.37
CA SER A 210 -1.61 3.93 -0.67
C SER A 210 -2.79 4.84 -0.98
N GLY A 211 -3.47 4.63 -2.11
CA GLY A 211 -4.58 5.48 -2.53
C GLY A 211 -4.13 6.82 -3.14
N LEU A 212 -2.84 6.97 -3.41
CA LEU A 212 -2.24 8.14 -4.03
C LEU A 212 -2.73 8.32 -5.48
N ASP A 213 -2.68 9.56 -5.98
CA ASP A 213 -2.95 9.82 -7.40
C ASP A 213 -1.72 9.48 -8.24
N LYS A 214 -1.89 8.50 -9.15
CA LYS A 214 -0.85 8.09 -10.10
C LYS A 214 -0.30 9.27 -10.92
N GLN A 215 -1.15 10.20 -11.35
CA GLN A 215 -0.72 11.31 -12.20
C GLN A 215 0.08 12.34 -11.42
N GLU A 216 -0.28 12.58 -10.17
CA GLU A 216 0.46 13.47 -9.27
C GLU A 216 1.88 12.92 -9.04
N ILE A 217 2.00 11.63 -8.73
CA ILE A 217 3.31 10.99 -8.55
C ILE A 217 4.14 11.06 -9.82
N LEU A 218 3.57 10.68 -10.98
CA LEU A 218 4.30 10.67 -12.24
C LEU A 218 4.77 12.06 -12.65
N THR A 219 3.93 13.08 -12.46
CA THR A 219 4.28 14.48 -12.76
C THR A 219 5.40 14.96 -11.85
N ALA A 220 5.29 14.72 -10.54
CA ALA A 220 6.29 15.15 -9.55
C ALA A 220 7.66 14.48 -9.76
N VAL A 221 7.67 13.21 -10.19
CA VAL A 221 8.91 12.49 -10.55
C VAL A 221 9.48 13.04 -11.86
N GLN A 222 8.65 13.27 -12.88
CA GLN A 222 9.10 13.79 -14.17
C GLN A 222 9.73 15.19 -14.03
N GLU A 223 9.07 16.11 -13.34
CA GLU A 223 9.57 17.47 -13.10
C GLU A 223 10.93 17.46 -12.39
N ARG A 224 11.12 16.55 -11.43
CA ARG A 224 12.38 16.42 -10.70
C ARG A 224 13.49 15.81 -11.55
N VAL A 225 13.20 14.77 -12.34
CA VAL A 225 14.17 14.18 -13.27
C VAL A 225 14.61 15.21 -14.32
N GLU A 226 13.67 15.99 -14.86
CA GLU A 226 13.99 17.06 -15.82
C GLU A 226 14.87 18.14 -15.19
N SER A 227 14.59 18.52 -13.93
CA SER A 227 15.41 19.46 -13.16
C SER A 227 16.83 18.92 -12.90
N GLU A 228 16.96 17.67 -12.45
CA GLU A 228 18.25 17.03 -12.16
C GLU A 228 19.09 16.83 -13.44
N LEU A 229 18.44 16.44 -14.55
CA LEU A 229 19.10 16.32 -15.85
C LEU A 229 19.59 17.69 -16.34
N GLY A 230 18.77 18.74 -16.14
CA GLY A 230 19.14 20.13 -16.43
C GLY A 230 20.39 20.57 -15.67
N THR A 231 20.45 20.32 -14.36
CA THR A 231 21.61 20.65 -13.52
C THR A 231 22.86 19.88 -13.95
N LYS A 232 22.76 18.56 -14.13
CA LYS A 232 23.90 17.73 -14.58
C LYS A 232 24.43 18.18 -15.95
N LEU A 233 23.54 18.56 -16.87
CA LEU A 233 23.95 19.05 -18.18
C LEU A 233 24.72 20.39 -18.08
N GLN A 234 24.33 21.26 -17.15
CA GLN A 234 25.05 22.51 -16.89
C GLN A 234 26.43 22.25 -16.25
N GLU A 235 26.51 21.33 -15.30
CA GLU A 235 27.77 20.91 -14.67
C GLU A 235 28.75 20.36 -15.71
N VAL A 236 28.30 19.41 -16.54
CA VAL A 236 29.13 18.83 -17.62
C VAL A 236 29.57 19.89 -18.64
N LYS A 237 28.69 20.84 -18.99
CA LYS A 237 29.06 21.98 -19.86
C LYS A 237 30.15 22.83 -19.23
N GLN A 238 30.03 23.12 -17.94
CA GLN A 238 31.00 23.94 -17.21
C GLN A 238 32.36 23.23 -17.09
N GLU A 239 32.36 21.94 -16.74
CA GLU A 239 33.57 21.12 -16.70
C GLU A 239 34.25 21.02 -18.07
N THR A 240 33.47 20.82 -19.13
CA THR A 240 33.98 20.76 -20.51
C THR A 240 34.59 22.10 -20.92
N MET A 241 33.95 23.22 -20.57
CA MET A 241 34.46 24.56 -20.87
C MET A 241 35.77 24.86 -20.12
N ILE A 242 35.87 24.46 -18.86
CA ILE A 242 37.10 24.56 -18.06
C ILE A 242 38.22 23.72 -18.69
N ALA A 243 37.93 22.46 -19.03
CA ALA A 243 38.90 21.57 -19.66
C ALA A 243 39.39 22.10 -21.02
N MET A 244 38.49 22.68 -21.83
CA MET A 244 38.85 23.35 -23.09
C MET A 244 39.76 24.56 -22.85
N TYR A 245 39.43 25.39 -21.86
CA TYR A 245 40.25 26.56 -21.52
C TYR A 245 41.65 26.16 -21.07
N ASP A 246 41.76 25.16 -20.20
CA ASP A 246 43.06 24.65 -19.74
C ASP A 246 43.89 24.05 -20.88
N THR A 247 43.23 23.37 -21.83
CA THR A 247 43.89 22.82 -23.02
C THR A 247 44.43 23.94 -23.91
N LEU A 248 43.62 24.98 -24.19
CA LEU A 248 44.04 26.16 -24.95
C LEU A 248 45.20 26.89 -24.27
N ARG A 249 45.13 27.07 -22.95
CA ARG A 249 46.20 27.69 -22.15
C ARG A 249 47.51 26.92 -22.25
N LYS A 250 47.48 25.58 -22.14
CA LYS A 250 48.67 24.73 -22.31
C LYS A 250 49.28 24.87 -23.70
N MET A 251 48.47 24.90 -24.75
CA MET A 251 48.95 25.09 -26.13
C MET A 251 49.63 26.45 -26.33
N MET A 252 49.10 27.53 -25.73
CA MET A 252 49.73 28.86 -25.83
C MET A 252 51.08 28.95 -25.09
N HIS A 253 51.29 28.16 -24.03
CA HIS A 253 52.56 28.14 -23.30
C HIS A 253 53.63 27.24 -23.95
N LEU A 254 53.25 26.26 -24.77
CA LEU A 254 54.16 25.41 -25.53
C LEU A 254 54.67 26.05 -26.84
N GLY A 255 54.09 27.18 -27.25
CA GLY A 255 54.48 27.93 -28.45
C GLY A 255 55.55 29.01 -28.22
N ARG A 256 56.24 28.99 -27.06
CA ARG A 256 57.41 29.82 -26.76
C ARG A 256 58.62 28.92 -26.53
#